data_AF-A0A0F5NI89-F1
#
_entry.id   AF-A0A0F5NI89-F1
#
_cell.length_a   1.000
_cell.length_b   1.000
_cell.length_c   1.000
_cell.angle_alpha   90.00
_cell.angle_beta   90.00
_cell.angle_gamma   90.00
#
_symmetry.space_group_name_H-M   'P 1'
#
loop_
_entity.id
_entity.type
_entity.pdbx_description
1 polymer ?
#
loop_
_entity_poly.entity_id
_entity_poly.type
_entity_poly.pdbx_seq_one_letter_code
_entity_poly.pdbx_strand_id
1 'polypeptide(L)'
;MGAAGVVLGAAMFGGAVLSAPRASAGCNLTPADDQYIKLLAQNKMVHNADFNDCHEAAEGRWFADQVRANPNPFGEAQELVNMVTRTTPMSQAQAEWEVESAIYVYAPDLIPKLKNQAAQQPPAAA
;
A
#
# COMPACT_ATOMS: atom_id res chain seq x y z
N MET A 1 11.94 -26.34 62.11
CA MET A 1 11.12 -25.18 61.72
C MET A 1 11.80 -24.58 60.50
N GLY A 2 11.33 -24.59 59.26
CA GLY A 2 10.14 -25.07 58.56
C GLY A 2 10.40 -24.61 57.12
N ALA A 3 10.33 -25.52 56.15
CA ALA A 3 10.65 -25.25 54.75
C ALA A 3 9.55 -24.41 54.09
N ALA A 4 9.93 -23.53 53.16
CA ALA A 4 9.03 -23.04 52.12
C ALA A 4 9.87 -22.53 50.93
N GLY A 5 10.21 -23.46 50.04
CA GLY A 5 10.54 -23.12 48.66
C GLY A 5 9.24 -22.79 47.92
N VAL A 6 9.28 -21.76 47.08
CA VAL A 6 8.21 -21.49 46.12
C VAL A 6 8.77 -21.67 44.73
N VAL A 7 8.52 -22.85 44.19
CA VAL A 7 8.64 -23.18 42.77
C VAL A 7 7.50 -22.44 42.06
N LEU A 8 7.82 -21.44 41.25
CA LEU A 8 6.85 -20.87 40.31
C LEU A 8 6.83 -21.77 39.08
N GLY A 9 5.90 -22.73 39.13
CA GLY A 9 5.64 -23.69 38.09
C GLY A 9 5.08 -23.07 36.81
N ALA A 10 5.37 -23.74 35.70
CA ALA A 10 4.78 -23.50 34.39
C ALA A 10 3.26 -23.64 34.46
N ALA A 11 2.55 -22.52 34.37
CA ALA A 11 1.12 -22.49 34.12
C ALA A 11 0.90 -22.49 32.60
N MET A 12 0.56 -23.66 32.08
CA MET A 12 -0.07 -23.85 30.77
C MET A 12 -1.40 -23.08 30.76
N PHE A 13 -1.37 -21.83 30.32
CA PHE A 13 -2.58 -21.16 29.86
C PHE A 13 -2.84 -21.59 28.42
N GLY A 14 -3.62 -22.66 28.29
CA GLY A 14 -4.42 -22.93 27.11
C GLY A 14 -5.41 -21.79 26.92
N GLY A 15 -4.94 -20.69 26.34
CA GLY A 15 -5.78 -19.69 25.70
C GLY A 15 -5.84 -20.05 24.23
N ALA A 16 -7.04 -20.32 23.74
CA ALA A 16 -7.30 -20.60 22.34
C ALA A 16 -6.38 -19.77 21.44
N VAL A 17 -5.54 -20.46 20.66
CA VAL A 17 -5.20 -19.96 19.34
C VAL A 17 -6.52 -19.99 18.56
N LEU A 18 -7.40 -19.03 18.87
CA LEU A 18 -8.30 -18.49 17.88
C LEU A 18 -7.35 -18.17 16.75
N SER A 19 -7.31 -19.06 15.76
CA SER A 19 -6.72 -18.79 14.49
C SER A 19 -7.31 -17.45 14.15
N ALA A 20 -6.53 -16.37 14.24
CA ALA A 20 -6.97 -15.08 13.76
C ALA A 20 -7.61 -15.41 12.42
N PRO A 21 -8.91 -15.14 12.22
CA PRO A 21 -9.56 -15.53 10.98
C PRO A 21 -8.59 -15.03 9.94
N ARG A 22 -8.05 -15.93 9.10
CA ARG A 22 -7.37 -15.47 7.90
C ARG A 22 -8.34 -14.45 7.37
N ALA A 23 -7.90 -13.20 7.24
CA ALA A 23 -8.72 -12.13 6.70
C ALA A 23 -8.92 -12.43 5.22
N SER A 24 -9.56 -13.55 4.92
CA SER A 24 -10.42 -13.81 3.80
C SER A 24 -11.68 -12.99 4.04
N ALA A 25 -11.53 -11.67 4.24
CA ALA A 25 -12.50 -10.77 3.66
C ALA A 25 -12.58 -11.22 2.20
N GLY A 26 -13.75 -11.70 1.76
CA GLY A 26 -13.91 -12.17 0.39
C GLY A 26 -13.25 -11.13 -0.52
N CYS A 27 -12.24 -11.56 -1.26
CA CYS A 27 -11.49 -10.71 -2.17
C CYS A 27 -12.43 -10.33 -3.32
N ASN A 28 -13.30 -9.36 -3.06
CA ASN A 28 -14.28 -8.85 -4.00
C ASN A 28 -13.69 -7.59 -4.59
N LEU A 29 -12.99 -7.76 -5.71
CA LEU A 29 -12.48 -6.65 -6.49
C LEU A 29 -13.66 -5.86 -7.06
N THR A 30 -13.62 -4.54 -6.88
CA THR A 30 -14.52 -3.63 -7.57
C THR A 30 -14.08 -3.48 -9.04
N PRO A 31 -14.93 -2.93 -9.93
CA PRO A 31 -14.49 -2.63 -11.30
C PRO A 31 -13.30 -1.66 -11.38
N ALA A 32 -13.16 -0.75 -10.40
CA ALA A 32 -11.99 0.12 -10.30
C ALA A 32 -10.75 -0.68 -9.90
N ASP A 33 -10.90 -1.63 -8.97
CA ASP A 33 -9.81 -2.53 -8.58
C ASP A 33 -9.31 -3.33 -9.78
N ASP A 34 -10.22 -3.94 -10.54
CA ASP A 34 -9.88 -4.64 -11.77
C ASP A 34 -9.14 -3.75 -12.78
N GLN A 35 -9.52 -2.48 -12.88
CA GLN A 35 -8.86 -1.52 -13.77
C GLN A 35 -7.43 -1.23 -13.29
N TYR A 36 -7.25 -1.00 -12.00
CA TYR A 36 -5.94 -0.75 -11.40
C TYR A 36 -5.00 -1.95 -11.60
N ILE A 37 -5.46 -3.17 -11.29
CA ILE A 37 -4.70 -4.40 -11.50
C ILE A 37 -4.32 -4.60 -12.97
N LYS A 38 -5.23 -4.30 -13.91
CA LYS A 38 -4.93 -4.35 -15.34
C LYS A 38 -3.85 -3.35 -15.74
N LEU A 39 -3.83 -2.15 -15.16
CA LEU A 39 -2.77 -1.16 -15.41
C LEU A 39 -1.42 -1.63 -14.85
N LEU A 40 -1.40 -2.23 -13.67
CA LEU A 40 -0.18 -2.83 -13.11
C LEU A 40 0.34 -3.96 -14.01
N ALA A 41 -0.54 -4.85 -14.46
CA ALA A 41 -0.18 -5.95 -15.33
C ALA A 41 0.43 -5.50 -16.68
N GLN A 42 -0.02 -4.37 -17.25
CA GLN A 42 0.55 -3.81 -18.49
C GLN A 42 2.03 -3.47 -18.37
N ASN A 43 2.47 -3.03 -17.19
CA ASN A 43 3.86 -2.66 -16.94
C ASN A 43 4.65 -3.78 -16.24
N LYS A 44 4.15 -5.03 -16.33
CA LYS A 44 4.74 -6.22 -15.69
C LYS A 44 4.93 -6.06 -14.18
N MET A 45 4.09 -5.27 -13.53
CA MET A 45 4.04 -5.08 -12.08
C MET A 45 3.24 -6.22 -11.45
N VAL A 46 3.59 -7.46 -11.80
CA VAL A 46 2.97 -8.63 -11.19
C VAL A 46 3.79 -8.92 -9.94
N HIS A 47 3.30 -8.46 -8.80
CA HIS A 47 3.92 -8.77 -7.52
C HIS A 47 3.95 -10.30 -7.39
N ASN A 48 5.05 -10.82 -6.85
CA ASN A 48 5.33 -12.25 -6.78
C ASN A 48 4.16 -13.03 -6.13
N ALA A 49 4.13 -14.36 -6.24
CA ALA A 49 3.01 -15.23 -5.81
C ALA A 49 2.53 -15.07 -4.34
N ASP A 50 3.24 -14.29 -3.53
CA ASP A 50 2.90 -13.90 -2.16
C ASP A 50 1.89 -12.74 -2.07
N PHE A 51 1.71 -11.98 -3.15
CA PHE A 51 0.79 -10.85 -3.25
C PHE A 51 -0.42 -11.23 -4.10
N ASN A 52 -1.61 -10.93 -3.59
CA ASN A 52 -2.85 -11.15 -4.32
C ASN A 52 -3.44 -9.82 -4.78
N ASP A 53 -4.23 -9.84 -5.85
CA ASP A 53 -4.87 -8.66 -6.43
C ASP A 53 -5.64 -7.79 -5.42
N CYS A 54 -6.14 -8.38 -4.32
CA CYS A 54 -6.80 -7.61 -3.27
C CYS A 54 -5.85 -6.80 -2.39
N HIS A 55 -4.65 -7.32 -2.14
CA HIS A 55 -3.61 -6.56 -1.46
C HIS A 55 -3.23 -5.36 -2.30
N GLU A 56 -2.95 -5.59 -3.59
CA GLU A 56 -2.61 -4.55 -4.54
C GLU A 56 -3.70 -3.49 -4.65
N ALA A 57 -4.96 -3.91 -4.81
CA ALA A 57 -6.06 -2.97 -4.85
C ALA A 57 -6.23 -2.17 -3.54
N ALA A 58 -5.93 -2.77 -2.38
CA ALA A 58 -5.95 -2.07 -1.10
C ALA A 58 -4.82 -1.02 -1.02
N GLU A 59 -3.62 -1.36 -1.48
CA GLU A 59 -2.47 -0.45 -1.55
C GLU A 59 -2.72 0.71 -2.52
N GLY A 60 -3.23 0.43 -3.72
CA GLY A 60 -3.59 1.47 -4.68
C GLY A 60 -4.64 2.45 -4.14
N ARG A 61 -5.66 1.96 -3.41
CA ARG A 61 -6.62 2.84 -2.72
C ARG A 61 -5.94 3.68 -1.65
N TRP A 62 -5.05 3.07 -0.87
CA TRP A 62 -4.31 3.76 0.17
C TRP A 62 -3.46 4.90 -0.40
N PHE A 63 -2.73 4.68 -1.51
CA PHE A 63 -1.99 5.77 -2.18
C PHE A 63 -2.89 6.93 -2.58
N ALA A 64 -4.03 6.64 -3.21
CA ALA A 64 -4.95 7.67 -3.65
C ALA A 64 -5.54 8.47 -2.47
N ASP A 65 -5.84 7.80 -1.35
CA ASP A 65 -6.33 8.46 -0.15
C ASP A 65 -5.27 9.33 0.53
N GLN A 66 -4.01 8.88 0.57
CA GLN A 66 -2.88 9.68 1.07
C GLN A 66 -2.71 10.97 0.25
N VAL A 67 -2.70 10.85 -1.08
CA VAL A 67 -2.59 12.00 -2.00
C VAL A 67 -3.77 12.96 -1.84
N ARG A 68 -4.99 12.42 -1.68
CA ARG A 68 -6.20 13.22 -1.48
C ARG A 68 -6.19 13.99 -0.16
N ALA A 69 -5.70 13.36 0.90
CA ALA A 69 -5.67 13.94 2.24
C ALA A 69 -4.57 15.01 2.41
N ASN A 70 -3.55 15.02 1.56
CA ASN A 70 -2.43 15.94 1.70
C ASN A 70 -2.75 17.36 1.12
N PRO A 71 -2.42 18.46 1.84
CA PRO A 71 -2.56 19.82 1.30
C PRO A 71 -1.72 20.09 0.05
N ASN A 72 -0.61 19.37 -0.13
CA ASN A 72 0.22 19.32 -1.33
C ASN A 72 0.18 17.91 -1.97
N PRO A 73 -0.90 17.57 -2.73
CA PRO A 73 -1.05 16.25 -3.33
C PRO A 73 0.12 15.84 -4.24
N PHE A 74 0.68 16.80 -5.00
CA PHE A 74 1.78 16.49 -5.90
C PHE A 74 3.06 16.09 -5.15
N GLY A 75 3.41 16.83 -4.09
CA GLY A 75 4.54 16.44 -3.23
C GLY A 75 4.31 15.11 -2.53
N GLU A 76 3.10 14.84 -2.05
CA GLU A 76 2.76 13.54 -1.47
C GLU A 76 2.94 12.40 -2.47
N ALA A 77 2.46 12.56 -3.72
CA ALA A 77 2.65 11.55 -4.76
C ALA A 77 4.15 11.26 -4.99
N GLN A 78 5.00 12.29 -5.01
CA GLN A 78 6.45 12.11 -5.12
C GLN A 78 7.06 11.38 -3.91
N GLU A 79 6.60 11.69 -2.69
CA GLU A 79 7.05 10.99 -1.48
C GLU A 79 6.59 9.53 -1.45
N LEU A 80 5.39 9.22 -1.94
CA LEU A 80 4.92 7.85 -2.08
C LEU A 80 5.77 7.05 -3.09
N VAL A 81 6.11 7.64 -4.23
CA VAL A 81 7.05 7.03 -5.19
C VAL A 81 8.42 6.75 -4.55
N ASN A 82 8.94 7.73 -3.79
CA ASN A 82 10.19 7.57 -3.06
C ASN A 82 10.10 6.47 -1.99
N MET A 83 8.97 6.37 -1.31
CA MET A 83 8.71 5.34 -0.31
C MET A 83 8.73 3.96 -0.97
N VAL A 84 7.95 3.74 -2.03
CA VAL A 84 7.90 2.46 -2.76
C VAL A 84 9.28 2.06 -3.25
N THR A 85 10.04 3.00 -3.81
CA THR A 85 11.41 2.73 -4.29
C THR A 85 12.39 2.39 -3.16
N ARG A 86 12.15 2.86 -1.93
CA ARG A 86 12.99 2.55 -0.75
C ARG A 86 12.60 1.25 -0.05
N THR A 87 11.33 0.85 -0.11
CA THR A 87 10.80 -0.29 0.65
C THR A 87 10.60 -1.54 -0.21
N THR A 88 10.67 -1.42 -1.54
CA THR A 88 10.46 -2.51 -2.49
C THR A 88 11.64 -2.60 -3.47
N PRO A 89 11.81 -3.73 -4.18
CA PRO A 89 12.84 -3.86 -5.23
C PRO A 89 12.44 -3.16 -6.55
N MET A 90 11.39 -2.35 -6.58
CA MET A 90 10.92 -1.69 -7.79
C MET A 90 11.86 -0.58 -8.23
N SER A 91 12.03 -0.43 -9.55
CA SER A 91 12.70 0.73 -10.11
C SER A 91 11.86 2.00 -9.94
N GLN A 92 12.50 3.17 -10.06
CA GLN A 92 11.83 4.46 -10.00
C GLN A 92 10.61 4.53 -10.95
N ALA A 93 10.77 4.12 -12.21
CA ALA A 93 9.69 4.16 -13.19
C ALA A 93 8.53 3.20 -12.87
N GLN A 94 8.82 2.11 -12.16
CA GLN A 94 7.80 1.16 -11.70
C GLN A 94 7.01 1.74 -10.53
N ALA A 95 7.70 2.35 -9.55
CA ALA A 95 7.06 3.03 -8.44
C ALA A 95 6.21 4.22 -8.92
N GLU A 96 6.70 5.01 -9.87
CA GLU A 96 5.93 6.07 -10.53
C GLU A 96 4.67 5.51 -11.18
N TRP A 97 4.81 4.44 -11.98
CA TRP A 97 3.67 3.81 -12.63
C TRP A 97 2.62 3.33 -11.64
N GLU A 98 3.03 2.74 -10.52
CA GLU A 98 2.13 2.22 -9.50
C GLU A 98 1.31 3.32 -8.82
N VAL A 99 1.99 4.37 -8.36
CA VAL A 99 1.36 5.51 -7.68
C VAL A 99 0.50 6.31 -8.66
N GLU A 100 0.97 6.54 -9.89
CA GLU A 100 0.19 7.23 -10.92
C GLU A 100 -1.04 6.44 -11.35
N SER A 101 -0.93 5.12 -11.51
CA SER A 101 -2.07 4.24 -11.83
C SER A 101 -3.11 4.26 -10.71
N ALA A 102 -2.65 4.28 -9.46
CA ALA A 102 -3.53 4.36 -8.29
C ALA A 102 -4.32 5.68 -8.27
N ILE A 103 -3.64 6.81 -8.48
CA ILE A 103 -4.28 8.13 -8.59
C ILE A 103 -5.24 8.15 -9.77
N TYR A 104 -4.83 7.65 -10.93
CA TYR A 104 -5.64 7.64 -12.14
C TYR A 104 -6.98 6.91 -11.95
N VAL A 105 -6.96 5.80 -11.21
CA VAL A 105 -8.16 4.97 -10.98
C VAL A 105 -8.99 5.46 -9.80
N TYR A 106 -8.37 5.72 -8.65
CA TYR A 106 -9.09 5.95 -7.39
C TYR A 106 -9.20 7.43 -6.99
N ALA A 107 -8.41 8.31 -7.61
CA ALA A 107 -8.49 9.76 -7.42
C ALA A 107 -8.40 10.57 -8.72
N PRO A 108 -9.22 10.25 -9.75
CA PRO A 108 -9.17 10.95 -11.04
C PRO A 108 -9.49 12.44 -10.91
N ASP A 109 -10.25 12.83 -9.88
CA ASP A 109 -10.57 14.21 -9.55
C ASP A 109 -9.35 15.07 -9.20
N LEU A 110 -8.25 14.45 -8.74
CA LEU A 110 -7.01 15.14 -8.39
C LEU A 110 -6.09 15.39 -9.58
N ILE A 111 -6.27 14.67 -10.70
CA ILE A 111 -5.37 14.76 -11.88
C ILE A 111 -5.20 16.21 -12.37
N PRO A 112 -6.26 17.03 -12.54
CA PRO A 112 -6.08 18.41 -12.97
C PRO A 112 -5.25 19.23 -11.98
N LYS A 113 -5.45 19.04 -10.68
CA LYS A 113 -4.69 19.71 -9.62
C LYS A 113 -3.23 19.29 -9.64
N LEU A 114 -2.96 17.98 -9.72
CA LEU A 114 -1.61 17.43 -9.79
C LEU A 114 -0.83 17.95 -11.00
N LYS A 115 -1.44 17.98 -12.19
CA LYS A 115 -0.83 18.54 -13.40
C LYS A 115 -0.49 20.01 -13.27
N ASN A 116 -1.38 20.80 -12.67
CA ASN A 116 -1.13 22.22 -12.42
C ASN A 116 0.03 22.42 -11.43
N GLN A 117 0.09 21.63 -10.37
CA GLN A 117 1.18 21.69 -9.39
C GLN A 117 2.53 21.25 -9.98
N ALA A 118 2.52 20.20 -10.82
CA ALA A 118 3.70 19.74 -11.55
C ALA A 118 4.26 20.84 -12.48
N ALA A 119 3.37 21.54 -13.21
CA ALA A 119 3.76 22.63 -14.10
C ALA A 119 4.31 23.88 -13.37
N GLN A 120 4.01 24.01 -12.08
CA GLN A 120 4.49 25.11 -11.23
C GLN A 120 5.82 24.79 -10.54
N GLN A 121 6.25 23.52 -10.53
CA GLN A 121 7.58 23.19 -10.05
C GLN A 121 8.63 23.60 -11.10
N PRO A 122 9.72 24.28 -10.70
CA PRO A 122 10.84 24.50 -11.60
C PRO A 122 11.35 23.13 -12.08
N PRO A 123 11.79 23.00 -13.35
CA PRO A 123 12.31 21.74 -13.86
C PRO A 123 13.40 21.23 -12.90
N ALA A 124 13.28 19.96 -12.50
CA ALA A 124 14.29 19.31 -11.69
C ALA A 124 15.65 19.52 -12.36
N ALA A 125 16.61 20.11 -11.63
CA ALA A 125 17.94 20.35 -12.16
C ALA A 125 18.54 19.00 -12.56
N ALA A 126 18.89 18.88 -13.85
CA ALA A 126 19.49 17.70 -14.45
C ALA A 126 20.92 17.46 -13.94
#